data_AF-A0A1G3E3I3-F1
#
_entry.id   AF-A0A1G3E3I3-F1
#
_cell.length_a   1.000
_cell.length_b   1.000
_cell.length_c   1.000
_cell.angle_alpha   90.00
_cell.angle_beta   90.00
_cell.angle_gamma   90.00
#
_symmetry.space_group_name_H-M   'P 1'
#
loop_
_entity.id
_entity.type
_entity.pdbx_description
1 polymer ?
#
loop_
_entity_poly.entity_id
_entity_poly.type
_entity_poly.pdbx_seq_one_letter_code
_entity_poly.pdbx_strand_id
1 'polypeptide(L)'
;MTTRGRPPGQPKTGGKQVGSLNRQARQELTEKLAGDLLWAYEQLGNREWLLAFARENPIEFLRLGLSRLFPAPAKEDPDVQLNQQINVGNLSDFEAARKIAFALAKGLHSQKAEPAIEAERVLTPQEACRPEPRWQPPDDMPTGPSLSSEELAALVKAQEAKEWQQVTLETYGGSSAEQGRKRKLL
;
A
#
# COMPACT_ATOMS: atom_id res chain seq x y z
N MET A 1 42.53 1.83 -7.78
CA MET A 1 41.74 2.72 -8.66
C MET A 1 41.11 1.88 -9.76
N THR A 2 39.89 1.39 -9.57
CA THR A 2 39.16 0.57 -10.55
C THR A 2 38.25 1.48 -11.36
N THR A 3 38.65 1.77 -12.59
CA THR A 3 37.88 2.58 -13.54
C THR A 3 36.57 1.87 -13.87
N ARG A 4 35.44 2.46 -13.45
CA ARG A 4 34.06 2.02 -13.77
C ARG A 4 33.74 2.28 -15.25
N GLY A 5 34.42 1.58 -16.14
CA GLY A 5 34.24 1.64 -17.58
C GLY A 5 33.94 0.26 -18.14
N ARG A 6 33.12 0.22 -19.19
CA ARG A 6 32.83 -1.00 -19.93
C ARG A 6 34.14 -1.59 -20.49
N PRO A 7 34.32 -2.93 -20.49
CA PRO A 7 35.49 -3.55 -21.09
C PRO A 7 35.62 -3.20 -22.58
N PRO A 8 36.84 -2.92 -23.06
CA PRO A 8 37.09 -2.60 -24.46
C PRO A 8 36.70 -3.78 -25.35
N GLY A 9 36.06 -3.49 -26.49
CA GLY A 9 35.71 -4.50 -27.51
C GLY A 9 34.26 -4.97 -27.52
N GLN A 10 33.45 -4.65 -26.50
CA GLN A 10 32.02 -4.95 -26.59
C GLN A 10 31.25 -3.89 -27.41
N PRO A 11 30.31 -4.28 -28.30
CA PRO A 11 29.55 -3.37 -29.16
C PRO A 11 28.57 -2.53 -28.35
N LYS A 12 28.50 -1.21 -28.55
CA LYS A 12 27.66 -0.28 -27.75
C LYS A 12 26.18 -0.70 -27.77
N THR A 13 25.69 -1.29 -26.68
CA THR A 13 24.28 -1.64 -26.48
C THR A 13 23.61 -0.51 -25.70
N GLY A 14 22.71 0.25 -26.33
CA GLY A 14 21.90 1.26 -25.63
C GLY A 14 21.93 2.69 -26.19
N GLY A 15 22.40 2.90 -27.41
CA GLY A 15 22.24 4.19 -28.10
C GLY A 15 20.89 4.30 -28.82
N LYS A 16 20.39 5.53 -29.04
CA LYS A 16 19.26 5.78 -29.93
C LYS A 16 19.62 5.25 -31.32
N GLN A 17 18.88 4.25 -31.81
CA GLN A 17 19.09 3.74 -33.17
C GLN A 17 18.83 4.86 -34.17
N VAL A 18 19.74 5.00 -35.13
CA VAL A 18 19.60 5.94 -36.25
C VAL A 18 18.34 5.54 -37.02
N GLY A 19 17.36 6.46 -37.12
CA GLY A 19 16.04 6.18 -37.70
C GLY A 19 14.94 5.82 -36.70
N SER A 20 15.22 5.78 -35.40
CA SER A 20 14.16 5.61 -34.41
C SER A 20 13.17 6.79 -34.41
N LEU A 21 11.87 6.46 -34.42
CA LEU A 21 10.78 7.42 -34.40
C LEU A 21 10.95 8.44 -33.27
N ASN A 22 10.67 9.70 -33.56
CA ASN A 22 10.58 10.75 -32.55
C ASN A 22 9.47 10.41 -31.54
N ARG A 23 9.61 10.90 -30.30
CA ARG A 23 8.67 10.61 -29.20
C ARG A 23 7.22 10.91 -29.58
N GLN A 24 6.97 12.05 -30.23
CA GLN A 24 5.64 12.46 -30.70
C GLN A 24 5.07 11.50 -31.74
N ALA A 25 5.84 11.19 -32.80
CA ALA A 25 5.41 10.23 -33.80
C ALA A 25 5.10 8.85 -33.22
N ARG A 26 5.85 8.43 -32.18
CA ARG A 26 5.59 7.15 -31.49
C ARG A 26 4.27 7.21 -30.72
N GLN A 27 3.98 8.35 -30.08
CA GLN A 27 2.74 8.56 -29.36
C GLN A 27 1.54 8.58 -30.31
N GLU A 28 1.61 9.31 -31.43
CA GLU A 28 0.56 9.33 -32.45
C GLU A 28 0.26 7.93 -33.02
N LEU A 29 1.31 7.15 -33.30
CA LEU A 29 1.15 5.77 -33.75
C LEU A 29 0.47 4.91 -32.68
N THR A 30 0.86 5.08 -31.41
CA THR A 30 0.26 4.36 -30.29
C THR A 30 -1.23 4.72 -30.12
N GLU A 31 -1.58 6.00 -30.27
CA GLU A 31 -2.97 6.48 -30.19
C GLU A 31 -3.83 5.95 -31.34
N LYS A 32 -3.30 5.92 -32.57
CA LYS A 32 -3.98 5.31 -33.73
C LYS A 32 -4.24 3.82 -33.52
N LEU A 33 -3.22 3.07 -33.09
CA LEU A 33 -3.37 1.65 -32.79
C LEU A 33 -4.38 1.39 -31.67
N ALA A 34 -4.40 2.23 -30.64
CA ALA A 34 -5.38 2.12 -29.58
C ALA A 34 -6.82 2.31 -30.11
N GLY A 35 -7.03 3.28 -31.01
CA GLY A 35 -8.30 3.48 -31.70
C GLY A 35 -8.73 2.26 -32.54
N ASP A 36 -7.82 1.73 -33.36
CA ASP A 36 -8.09 0.56 -34.20
C ASP A 36 -8.44 -0.69 -33.36
N LEU A 37 -7.75 -0.88 -32.24
CA LEU A 37 -8.04 -1.96 -31.29
C LEU A 37 -9.41 -1.83 -30.64
N LEU A 38 -9.79 -0.60 -30.23
CA LEU A 38 -11.12 -0.34 -29.66
C LEU A 38 -12.22 -0.55 -30.70
N TRP A 39 -12.00 -0.11 -31.94
CA TRP A 39 -12.93 -0.34 -33.04
C TRP A 39 -13.12 -1.83 -33.33
N ALA A 40 -12.03 -2.61 -33.41
CA ALA A 40 -12.10 -4.05 -33.58
C ALA A 40 -12.85 -4.73 -32.43
N TYR A 41 -12.60 -4.30 -31.19
CA TYR A 41 -13.29 -4.81 -30.01
C TYR A 41 -14.79 -4.47 -30.00
N GLU A 42 -15.17 -3.30 -30.51
CA GLU A 42 -16.57 -2.92 -30.69
C GLU A 42 -17.27 -3.85 -31.69
N GLN A 43 -16.63 -4.12 -32.83
CA GLN A 43 -17.15 -5.05 -33.85
C GLN A 43 -17.28 -6.49 -33.35
N LEU A 44 -16.43 -6.90 -32.41
CA LEU A 44 -16.48 -8.24 -31.82
C LEU A 44 -17.68 -8.44 -30.88
N GLY A 45 -18.43 -7.39 -30.53
CA GLY A 45 -19.55 -7.45 -29.58
C GLY A 45 -19.21 -6.85 -28.21
N ASN A 46 -18.10 -6.11 -28.12
CA ASN A 46 -17.72 -5.32 -26.94
C ASN A 46 -17.75 -6.18 -25.67
N ARG A 47 -18.58 -5.82 -24.69
CA ARG A 47 -18.69 -6.53 -23.41
C ARG A 47 -19.18 -7.96 -23.54
N GLU A 48 -20.08 -8.24 -24.48
CA GLU A 48 -20.67 -9.58 -24.62
C GLU A 48 -19.61 -10.59 -25.04
N TRP A 49 -18.73 -10.19 -25.95
CA TRP A 49 -17.58 -10.98 -26.36
C TRP A 49 -16.63 -11.24 -25.20
N LEU A 50 -16.32 -10.22 -24.39
CA LEU A 50 -15.45 -10.38 -23.23
C LEU A 50 -16.03 -11.35 -22.19
N LEU A 51 -17.35 -11.32 -22.00
CA LEU A 51 -18.04 -12.25 -21.11
C LEU A 51 -18.04 -13.68 -21.65
N ALA A 52 -18.23 -13.86 -22.96
CA ALA A 52 -18.11 -15.17 -23.60
C ALA A 52 -16.68 -15.71 -23.49
N PHE A 53 -15.68 -14.89 -23.82
CA PHE A 53 -14.27 -15.22 -23.70
C PHE A 53 -13.87 -15.58 -22.27
N ALA A 54 -14.34 -14.83 -21.27
CA ALA A 54 -14.06 -15.13 -19.86
C ALA A 54 -14.69 -16.44 -19.38
N ARG A 55 -15.83 -16.84 -19.94
CA ARG A 55 -16.47 -18.14 -19.65
C ARG A 55 -15.69 -19.29 -20.27
N GLU A 56 -15.19 -19.11 -21.49
CA GLU A 56 -14.43 -20.13 -22.21
C GLU A 56 -13.00 -20.27 -21.66
N ASN A 57 -12.36 -19.15 -21.30
CA ASN A 57 -10.94 -19.08 -20.93
C ASN A 57 -10.73 -18.30 -19.62
N PRO A 58 -11.22 -18.81 -18.47
CA PRO A 58 -11.19 -18.07 -17.20
C PRO A 58 -9.77 -17.79 -16.70
N ILE A 59 -8.83 -18.72 -16.91
CA ILE A 59 -7.44 -18.58 -16.45
C ILE A 59 -6.72 -17.47 -17.21
N GLU A 60 -6.91 -17.40 -18.53
CA GLU A 60 -6.29 -16.36 -19.35
C GLU A 60 -6.90 -14.99 -19.07
N PHE A 61 -8.21 -14.94 -18.88
CA PHE A 61 -8.90 -13.71 -18.49
C PHE A 61 -8.37 -13.15 -17.16
N LEU A 62 -8.15 -14.00 -16.15
CA LEU A 62 -7.53 -13.61 -14.89
C LEU A 62 -6.08 -13.14 -15.09
N ARG A 63 -5.28 -13.91 -15.83
CA ARG A 63 -3.84 -13.63 -16.01
C ARG A 63 -3.58 -12.38 -16.85
N LEU A 64 -4.37 -12.11 -17.88
CA LEU A 64 -4.13 -11.02 -18.83
C LEU A 64 -5.02 -9.81 -18.58
N GLY A 65 -6.31 -10.03 -18.30
CA GLY A 65 -7.28 -8.96 -18.08
C GLY A 65 -7.14 -8.36 -16.69
N LEU A 66 -7.16 -9.19 -15.65
CA LEU A 66 -7.22 -8.72 -14.27
C LEU A 66 -5.84 -8.34 -13.70
N SER A 67 -4.75 -8.93 -14.18
CA SER A 67 -3.38 -8.58 -13.72
C SER A 67 -2.96 -7.14 -14.04
N ARG A 68 -3.59 -6.51 -15.04
CA ARG A 68 -3.32 -5.11 -15.40
C ARG A 68 -4.26 -4.11 -14.73
N LEU A 69 -5.44 -4.57 -14.33
CA LEU A 69 -6.46 -3.75 -13.65
C LEU A 69 -6.24 -3.71 -12.14
N PHE A 70 -5.79 -4.81 -11.55
CA PHE A 70 -5.42 -4.85 -10.15
C PHE A 70 -3.95 -4.50 -9.97
N PRO A 71 -3.58 -3.78 -8.89
CA PRO A 71 -2.18 -3.66 -8.52
C PRO A 71 -1.59 -5.06 -8.42
N ALA A 72 -0.40 -5.25 -8.99
CA ALA A 72 0.29 -6.53 -8.92
C ALA A 72 0.29 -6.97 -7.45
N PRO A 73 -0.18 -8.19 -7.13
CA PRO A 73 -0.19 -8.66 -5.76
C PRO A 73 1.23 -8.47 -5.22
N ALA A 74 1.35 -7.80 -4.07
CA ALA A 74 2.63 -7.64 -3.42
C ALA A 74 3.21 -9.05 -3.28
N LYS A 75 4.28 -9.33 -4.03
CA LYS A 75 4.95 -10.61 -3.93
C LYS A 75 5.48 -10.68 -2.51
N GLU A 76 4.83 -11.47 -1.67
CA GLU A 76 5.39 -11.92 -0.39
C GLU A 76 6.49 -12.93 -0.67
N ASP A 77 7.50 -12.54 -1.46
CA ASP A 77 8.74 -13.28 -1.58
C ASP A 77 9.59 -12.85 -0.36
N PRO A 78 9.80 -13.72 0.64
CA PRO A 78 10.57 -13.38 1.84
C PRO A 78 12.05 -13.06 1.57
N ASP A 79 12.51 -13.19 0.31
CA ASP A 79 13.91 -13.04 -0.11
C ASP A 79 14.13 -11.94 -1.16
N VAL A 80 13.16 -11.04 -1.38
CA VAL A 80 13.44 -9.82 -2.15
C VAL A 80 14.29 -8.90 -1.29
N GLN A 81 15.61 -9.07 -1.40
CA GLN A 81 16.58 -8.04 -1.07
C GLN A 81 16.26 -6.81 -1.93
N LEU A 82 15.40 -5.94 -1.39
CA LEU A 82 15.28 -4.56 -1.81
C LEU A 82 16.67 -3.94 -1.64
N ASN A 83 17.48 -4.00 -2.69
CA ASN A 83 18.72 -3.22 -2.82
C ASN A 83 18.34 -1.74 -2.94
N GLN A 84 17.77 -1.17 -1.87
CA GLN A 84 17.81 0.26 -1.64
C GLN A 84 19.27 0.59 -1.39
N GLN A 85 20.02 0.84 -2.47
CA GLN A 85 21.35 1.43 -2.37
C GLN A 85 21.16 2.81 -1.75
N ILE A 86 21.29 2.86 -0.43
CA ILE A 86 21.40 4.12 0.30
C ILE A 86 22.72 4.72 -0.13
N ASN A 87 22.64 5.77 -0.95
CA ASN A 87 23.82 6.44 -1.48
C ASN A 87 24.46 7.27 -0.36
N VAL A 88 25.33 6.64 0.43
CA VAL A 88 25.93 7.21 1.66
C VAL A 88 26.71 8.50 1.38
N GLY A 89 27.17 8.71 0.15
CA GLY A 89 27.97 9.89 -0.23
C GLY A 89 27.21 11.23 -0.23
N ASN A 90 25.87 11.23 -0.19
CA ASN A 90 25.05 12.45 -0.24
C ASN A 90 24.24 12.71 1.05
N LEU A 91 24.50 11.98 2.14
CA LEU A 91 23.79 12.19 3.41
C LEU A 91 24.53 13.23 4.25
N SER A 92 23.78 14.16 4.83
CA SER A 92 24.31 15.02 5.88
C SER A 92 24.57 14.22 7.16
N ASP A 93 25.57 14.62 7.96
CA ASP A 93 25.92 13.94 9.22
C ASP A 93 24.70 13.81 10.15
N PHE A 94 23.81 14.81 10.14
CA PHE A 94 22.59 14.81 10.92
C PHE A 94 21.59 13.74 10.46
N GLU A 95 21.40 13.57 9.14
CA GLU A 95 20.51 12.53 8.61
C GLU A 95 21.09 11.12 8.81
N ALA A 96 22.41 10.99 8.72
CA ALA A 96 23.12 9.75 9.07
C ALA A 96 22.88 9.41 10.54
N ALA A 97 23.08 10.36 11.45
CA ALA A 97 22.83 10.19 12.88
C ALA A 97 21.37 9.82 13.18
N ARG A 98 20.39 10.46 12.53
CA ARG A 98 18.97 10.14 12.70
C ARG A 98 18.63 8.72 12.26
N LYS A 99 19.21 8.27 11.14
CA LYS A 99 19.02 6.90 10.64
C LYS A 99 19.66 5.87 11.57
N ILE A 100 20.85 6.15 12.09
CA ILE A 100 21.53 5.29 13.06
C ILE A 100 20.72 5.21 14.36
N ALA A 101 20.26 6.35 14.90
CA ALA A 101 19.43 6.39 16.09
C ALA A 101 18.13 5.59 15.93
N PHE A 102 17.48 5.73 14.77
CA PHE A 102 16.28 4.94 14.45
C PHE A 102 16.57 3.44 14.37
N ALA A 103 17.68 3.04 13.74
CA ALA A 103 18.09 1.64 13.64
C ALA A 103 18.39 1.04 15.03
N LEU A 104 19.09 1.78 15.89
CA LEU A 104 19.37 1.38 17.27
C LEU A 104 18.10 1.26 18.11
N ALA A 105 17.19 2.24 18.02
CA ALA A 105 15.91 2.19 18.71
C ALA A 105 15.09 0.98 18.27
N LYS A 106 15.01 0.72 16.94
CA LYS A 106 14.33 -0.46 16.40
C LYS A 106 14.93 -1.76 16.96
N GLY A 107 16.25 -1.89 16.99
CA GLY A 107 16.92 -3.06 17.58
C GLY A 107 16.58 -3.28 19.05
N LEU A 108 16.56 -2.20 19.85
CA LEU A 108 16.21 -2.25 21.27
C LEU A 108 14.74 -2.66 21.49
N HIS A 109 13.83 -2.18 20.64
CA HIS A 109 12.43 -2.58 20.68
C HIS A 109 12.19 -4.01 20.21
N SER A 110 12.96 -4.50 19.24
CA SER A 110 12.89 -5.90 18.79
C SER A 110 13.38 -6.88 19.86
N GLN A 111 14.36 -6.53 20.69
CA GLN A 111 14.83 -7.38 21.80
C GLN A 111 13.79 -7.57 22.90
N LYS A 112 12.85 -6.63 23.09
CA LYS A 112 11.78 -6.77 24.08
C LYS A 112 10.68 -7.76 23.66
N ALA A 113 10.67 -8.19 22.39
CA ALA A 113 9.63 -9.06 21.85
C ALA A 113 10.02 -10.55 21.82
N GLU A 114 11.28 -10.90 22.10
CA GLU A 114 11.62 -12.28 22.43
C GLU A 114 11.37 -12.49 23.93
N PRO A 115 10.57 -13.51 24.34
CA PRO A 115 10.50 -13.86 25.74
C PRO A 115 11.91 -14.23 26.17
N ALA A 116 12.49 -13.44 27.07
CA ALA A 116 13.70 -13.84 27.77
C ALA A 116 13.47 -15.26 28.26
N ILE A 117 14.29 -16.21 27.81
CA ILE A 117 14.35 -17.53 28.41
C ILE A 117 14.68 -17.26 29.87
N GLU A 118 13.66 -17.35 30.71
CA GLU A 118 13.79 -17.28 32.15
C GLU A 118 14.69 -18.45 32.51
N ALA A 119 15.99 -18.17 32.70
CA ALA A 119 16.84 -19.06 33.44
C ALA A 119 16.15 -19.24 34.79
N GLU A 120 15.58 -20.43 34.99
CA GLU A 120 14.90 -20.85 36.19
C GLU A 120 15.80 -20.50 37.38
N ARG A 121 15.50 -19.38 38.04
CA ARG A 121 16.19 -19.00 39.26
C ARG A 121 15.75 -20.04 40.27
N VAL A 122 16.64 -20.97 40.58
CA VAL A 122 16.50 -21.87 41.73
C VAL A 122 16.36 -20.97 42.96
N LEU A 123 15.11 -20.76 43.37
CA LEU A 123 14.77 -20.05 44.59
C LEU A 123 15.40 -20.83 45.74
N THR A 124 16.35 -20.21 46.42
CA THR A 124 16.78 -20.76 47.71
C THR A 124 15.59 -20.64 48.68
N PRO A 125 15.37 -21.60 49.59
CA PRO A 125 14.16 -21.67 50.44
C PRO A 125 13.86 -20.40 51.27
N GLN A 126 14.82 -19.48 51.39
CA GLN A 126 14.70 -18.26 52.18
C GLN A 126 13.93 -17.14 51.48
N GLU A 127 13.77 -17.16 50.14
CA GLU A 127 13.09 -16.09 49.40
C GLU A 127 11.55 -16.25 49.32
N ALA A 128 11.01 -17.43 49.69
CA ALA A 128 9.58 -17.72 49.61
C ALA A 128 8.72 -17.08 50.72
N CYS A 129 9.34 -16.44 51.73
CA CYS A 129 8.61 -15.77 52.82
C CYS A 129 8.46 -14.25 52.64
N ARG A 130 8.80 -13.70 51.47
CA ARG A 130 8.59 -12.27 51.21
C ARG A 130 7.11 -12.01 50.91
N PRO A 131 6.44 -11.08 51.62
CA PRO A 131 5.06 -10.73 51.30
C PRO A 131 5.00 -10.10 49.90
N GLU A 132 4.09 -10.60 49.07
CA GLU A 132 3.93 -10.11 47.69
C GLU A 132 3.59 -8.62 47.66
N PRO A 133 4.15 -7.86 46.69
CA PRO A 133 3.81 -6.46 46.52
C PRO A 133 2.34 -6.31 46.12
N ARG A 134 1.56 -5.57 46.92
CA ARG A 134 0.18 -5.21 46.58
C ARG A 134 0.17 -4.38 45.28
N TRP A 135 -0.58 -4.85 44.30
CA TRP A 135 -0.81 -4.14 43.05
C TRP A 135 -1.39 -2.74 43.32
N GLN A 136 -0.80 -1.71 42.68
CA GLN A 136 -1.33 -0.35 42.64
C GLN A 136 -1.70 -0.01 41.19
N PRO A 137 -2.88 0.60 40.94
CA PRO A 137 -3.26 1.02 39.60
C PRO A 137 -2.34 2.13 39.08
N PRO A 138 -2.03 2.17 37.77
CA PRO A 138 -1.24 3.24 37.17
C PRO A 138 -1.95 4.59 37.29
N ASP A 139 -1.27 5.61 37.85
CA ASP A 139 -1.82 6.96 38.05
C ASP A 139 -1.90 7.80 36.75
N ASP A 140 -1.32 7.35 35.65
CA ASP A 140 -1.21 8.13 34.41
C ASP A 140 -2.23 7.69 33.35
N MET A 141 -3.51 8.03 33.55
CA MET A 141 -4.40 8.24 32.41
C MET A 141 -4.37 9.72 32.01
N PRO A 142 -3.97 10.08 30.77
CA PRO A 142 -4.08 11.45 30.31
C PRO A 142 -5.56 11.84 30.36
N THR A 143 -5.89 12.78 31.24
CA THR A 143 -7.20 13.40 31.25
C THR A 143 -7.37 14.09 29.91
N GLY A 144 -8.13 13.46 28.99
CA GLY A 144 -8.48 14.10 27.72
C GLY A 144 -9.15 15.45 28.00
N PRO A 145 -9.10 16.41 27.06
CA PRO A 145 -9.80 17.67 27.22
C PRO A 145 -11.27 17.37 27.55
N SER A 146 -11.70 17.75 28.74
CA SER A 146 -13.08 17.60 29.18
C SER A 146 -13.93 18.60 28.40
N LEU A 147 -14.22 18.26 27.15
CA LEU A 147 -15.20 18.99 26.35
C LEU A 147 -16.53 18.89 27.08
N SER A 148 -17.13 20.04 27.35
CA SER A 148 -18.47 20.09 27.92
C SER A 148 -19.46 19.38 27.00
N SER A 149 -20.56 18.86 27.55
CA SER A 149 -21.62 18.23 26.75
C SER A 149 -22.17 19.17 25.65
N GLU A 150 -22.07 20.48 25.85
CA GLU A 150 -22.50 21.50 24.89
C GLU A 150 -21.52 21.64 23.71
N GLU A 151 -20.21 21.56 23.96
CA GLU A 151 -19.19 21.60 22.91
C GLU A 151 -19.21 20.35 22.03
N LEU A 152 -19.46 19.18 22.61
CA LEU A 152 -19.65 17.94 21.86
C LEU A 152 -20.89 18.01 20.96
N ALA A 153 -22.00 18.55 21.46
CA ALA A 153 -23.21 18.73 20.67
C ALA A 153 -23.02 19.73 19.52
N ALA A 154 -22.24 20.79 19.74
CA ALA A 154 -21.89 21.76 18.71
C ALA A 154 -21.00 21.15 17.61
N LEU A 155 -20.03 20.32 18.00
CA LEU A 155 -19.17 19.59 17.06
C LEU A 155 -19.95 18.60 16.20
N VAL A 156 -20.86 17.84 16.80
CA VAL A 156 -21.71 16.88 16.07
C VAL A 156 -22.62 17.61 15.09
N LYS A 157 -23.30 18.69 15.50
CA LYS A 157 -24.11 19.51 14.58
C LYS A 157 -23.28 20.13 13.45
N ALA A 158 -22.05 20.55 13.74
CA ALA A 158 -21.16 21.11 12.73
C ALA A 158 -20.66 20.05 11.73
N GLN A 159 -20.51 18.78 12.16
CA GLN A 159 -20.21 17.66 11.28
C GLN A 159 -21.41 17.30 10.40
N GLU A 160 -22.60 17.18 10.99
CA GLU A 160 -23.84 16.90 10.24
C GLU A 160 -24.08 17.97 9.17
N ALA A 161 -23.96 19.26 9.52
CA ALA A 161 -24.15 20.35 8.55
C ALA A 161 -23.17 20.28 7.36
N LYS A 162 -21.93 19.80 7.58
CA LYS A 162 -20.95 19.59 6.51
C LYS A 162 -21.32 18.40 5.62
N GLU A 163 -21.85 17.32 6.21
CA GLU A 163 -22.31 16.16 5.44
C GLU A 163 -23.47 16.54 4.53
N TRP A 164 -24.46 17.30 5.02
CA TRP A 164 -25.59 17.77 4.21
C TRP A 164 -25.18 18.71 3.06
N GLN A 165 -24.10 19.49 3.23
CA GLN A 165 -23.56 20.34 2.16
C GLN A 165 -22.82 19.55 1.07
N GLN A 166 -22.35 18.33 1.38
CA GLN A 166 -21.62 17.49 0.43
C GLN A 166 -22.52 16.56 -0.38
N VAL A 167 -23.78 16.36 0.03
CA VAL A 167 -24.77 15.59 -0.74
C VAL A 167 -25.28 16.43 -1.91
N THR A 168 -24.61 16.30 -3.05
CA THR A 168 -25.06 16.83 -4.34
C THR A 168 -25.84 15.77 -5.13
N LEU A 169 -26.65 16.19 -6.10
CA LEU A 169 -27.39 15.30 -7.01
C LEU A 169 -26.49 14.26 -7.72
N GLU A 170 -25.21 14.59 -7.92
CA GLU A 170 -24.20 13.70 -8.52
C GLU A 170 -23.72 12.59 -7.55
N THR A 171 -23.76 12.85 -6.24
CA THR A 171 -23.37 11.91 -5.18
C THR A 171 -24.54 11.12 -4.58
N TYR A 172 -25.77 11.40 -5.01
CA TYR A 172 -26.97 10.71 -4.51
C TYR A 172 -27.05 9.28 -5.07
N GLY A 173 -26.47 8.33 -4.34
CA GLY A 173 -26.67 6.89 -4.54
C GLY A 173 -28.03 6.47 -4.00
N GLY A 174 -29.10 6.78 -4.72
CA GLY A 174 -30.48 6.50 -4.29
C GLY A 174 -30.68 5.06 -3.79
N SER A 175 -31.57 4.90 -2.81
CA SER A 175 -31.75 3.61 -2.14
C SER A 175 -32.34 2.55 -3.09
N SER A 176 -32.11 1.27 -2.81
CA SER A 176 -32.64 0.17 -3.63
C SER A 176 -34.19 0.15 -3.71
N ALA A 177 -34.89 0.84 -2.81
CA ALA A 177 -36.34 1.01 -2.84
C ALA A 177 -36.80 2.02 -3.91
N GLU A 178 -35.98 3.04 -4.19
CA GLU A 178 -36.26 4.08 -5.21
C GLU A 178 -35.94 3.60 -6.62
N GLN A 179 -35.02 2.65 -6.76
CA GLN A 179 -34.54 2.17 -8.07
C GLN A 179 -35.43 1.10 -8.73
N GLY A 180 -36.61 0.79 -8.17
CA GLY A 180 -37.63 -0.07 -8.83
C GLY A 180 -37.19 -1.51 -9.18
N ARG A 181 -36.02 -1.98 -8.72
CA ARG A 181 -35.50 -3.31 -9.03
C ARG A 181 -36.25 -4.37 -8.22
N LYS A 182 -37.27 -4.97 -8.83
CA LYS A 182 -37.86 -6.21 -8.34
C LYS A 182 -36.79 -7.32 -8.45
N ARG A 183 -36.23 -7.74 -7.31
CA ARG A 183 -35.41 -8.95 -7.23
C ARG A 183 -36.25 -10.13 -7.72
N LYS A 184 -35.85 -10.75 -8.83
CA LYS A 184 -36.33 -12.10 -9.16
C LYS A 184 -35.72 -13.04 -8.13
N LEU A 185 -36.56 -13.53 -7.22
CA LEU A 185 -36.24 -14.68 -6.37
C LEU A 185 -36.14 -15.89 -7.30
N LEU A 186 -34.97 -16.52 -7.32
CA LEU A 186 -34.75 -17.89 -7.79
C LEU A 186 -34.75 -18.80 -6.58
#